data_AF-A0A3D8WTX9-F1
#
_entry.id   AF-A0A3D8WTX9-F1
#
_cell.length_a   1.000
_cell.length_b   1.000
_cell.length_c   1.000
_cell.angle_alpha   90.00
_cell.angle_beta   90.00
_cell.angle_gamma   90.00
#
_symmetry.space_group_name_H-M   'P 1'
#
loop_
_entity.id
_entity.type
_entity.pdbx_description
1 polymer ?
#
loop_
_entity_poly.entity_id
_entity_poly.type
_entity_poly.pdbx_seq_one_letter_code
_entity_poly.pdbx_strand_id
1 'polypeptide(L)' 'MGFILPWIFGFILYKKEPIIILLIAPMGITIAFILNDLGSNYFWQFKPTFKNLSLSALPLNIGFYPVLSSFLR' A
#
# COMPACT_ATOMS: atom_id res chain seq x y z
N MET A 1 11.46 -3.34 1.73
CA MET A 1 11.20 -2.27 2.73
C MET A 1 9.83 -1.59 2.60
N GLY A 2 9.07 -1.79 1.51
CA GLY A 2 7.78 -1.11 1.28
C GLY A 2 6.61 -1.49 2.21
N PHE A 3 6.81 -2.37 3.19
CA PHE A 3 5.77 -2.77 4.15
C PHE A 3 6.04 -2.22 5.56
N ILE A 4 7.25 -2.43 6.09
CA ILE A 4 7.56 -2.12 7.50
C ILE A 4 7.67 -0.61 7.75
N LEU A 5 8.40 0.11 6.91
CA LEU A 5 8.61 1.56 7.08
C LEU A 5 7.29 2.34 7.12
N PRO A 6 6.34 2.08 6.20
CA PRO A 6 5.03 2.73 6.21
C PRO A 6 4.24 2.46 7.49
N TRP A 7 4.17 1.22 7.97
CA TRP A 7 3.38 0.92 9.18
C TRP A 7 3.94 1.60 10.44
N ILE A 8 5.25 1.88 10.51
CA ILE A 8 5.83 2.69 11.58
C ILE A 8 5.26 4.12 11.54
N PHE A 9 5.19 4.75 10.37
CA PHE A 9 4.58 6.07 10.20
C PHE A 9 3.07 6.04 10.43
N GLY A 10 2.39 5.00 9.94
CA GLY A 10 0.97 4.77 10.20
C GLY A 10 0.68 4.64 11.69
N PHE A 11 1.51 3.94 12.46
CA PHE A 11 1.34 3.82 13.91
C PHE A 11 1.51 5.16 14.64
N ILE A 12 2.46 6.01 14.21
CA ILE A 12 2.62 7.35 14.76
C ILE A 12 1.38 8.21 14.48
N LEU A 13 0.84 8.13 13.26
CA LEU A 13 -0.37 8.85 12.87
C LEU A 13 -1.62 8.30 13.57
N TYR A 14 -1.68 6.99 13.82
CA TYR A 14 -2.78 6.32 14.53
C TYR A 14 -2.95 6.88 15.95
N LYS A 15 -1.82 7.17 16.63
CA LYS A 15 -1.83 7.78 17.96
C LYS A 15 -2.43 9.19 17.97
N LYS A 16 -2.43 9.89 16.84
CA LYS A 16 -3.00 11.23 16.72
C LYS A 16 -4.46 11.16 16.27
N GLU A 17 -4.73 10.40 15.21
CA GLU A 17 -6.05 10.38 14.56
C GLU A 17 -6.41 8.98 14.05
N PRO A 18 -6.91 8.10 14.92
CA PRO A 18 -7.11 6.68 14.61
C PRO A 18 -8.20 6.44 13.56
N ILE A 19 -9.23 7.29 13.53
CA ILE A 19 -10.37 7.19 12.60
C ILE A 19 -9.91 7.32 11.15
N ILE A 20 -8.95 8.21 10.89
CA ILE A 20 -8.45 8.49 9.55
C ILE A 20 -7.71 7.30 8.97
N ILE A 21 -6.90 6.63 9.78
CA ILE A 21 -6.21 5.41 9.33
C ILE A 21 -7.20 4.28 9.12
N LEU A 22 -8.20 4.14 9.99
CA LEU A 22 -9.19 3.08 9.87
C LEU A 22 -10.03 3.19 8.58
N LEU A 23 -10.31 4.42 8.12
CA LEU A 23 -11.08 4.66 6.89
C LEU A 23 -10.21 4.73 5.63
N ILE A 24 -9.08 5.44 5.68
CA ILE A 24 -8.29 5.73 4.49
C ILE A 24 -7.38 4.56 4.11
N ALA A 25 -6.87 3.80 5.07
CA ALA A 25 -6.02 2.64 4.77
C ALA A 25 -6.71 1.60 3.87
N PRO A 26 -7.95 1.12 4.14
CA PRO A 26 -8.59 0.15 3.24
C PRO A 26 -8.87 0.72 1.84
N MET A 27 -9.18 2.02 1.71
CA MET A 27 -9.30 2.68 0.40
C MET A 27 -7.96 2.69 -0.35
N GLY A 28 -6.88 3.13 0.31
CA GLY A 28 -5.54 3.16 -0.28
C GLY A 28 -5.04 1.78 -0.71
N ILE A 29 -5.34 0.75 0.07
CA ILE A 29 -5.08 -0.66 -0.28
C ILE A 29 -5.82 -1.03 -1.56
N THR A 30 -7.12 -0.76 -1.62
CA THR A 30 -7.98 -1.14 -2.75
C THR A 30 -7.50 -0.50 -4.05
N ILE A 31 -7.24 0.81 -4.02
CA ILE A 31 -6.73 1.56 -5.18
C ILE A 31 -5.37 1.00 -5.62
N ALA A 32 -4.48 0.72 -4.66
CA ALA A 32 -3.16 0.16 -4.95
C ALA A 32 -3.23 -1.22 -5.60
N PHE A 33 -4.12 -2.09 -5.12
CA PHE A 33 -4.35 -3.39 -5.74
C PHE A 33 -4.82 -3.24 -7.19
N ILE A 34 -5.83 -2.40 -7.45
CA ILE A 34 -6.34 -2.18 -8.82
C ILE A 34 -5.24 -1.66 -9.75
N LEU A 35 -4.51 -0.63 -9.31
CA LEU A 35 -3.47 -0.01 -10.13
C LEU A 35 -2.28 -0.95 -10.36
N ASN A 36 -1.86 -1.72 -9.36
CA ASN A 36 -0.76 -2.65 -9.54
C ASN A 36 -1.14 -3.90 -10.32
N ASP A 37 -2.39 -4.35 -10.26
CA ASP A 37 -2.84 -5.46 -11.09
C ASP A 37 -2.91 -5.05 -12.57
N LEU A 38 -3.46 -3.87 -12.86
CA LEU A 38 -3.43 -3.29 -14.21
C LEU A 38 -2.00 -2.97 -14.67
N GLY A 39 -1.24 -2.30 -13.82
CA GLY A 39 0.13 -1.87 -14.09
C GLY A 39 1.10 -3.03 -14.33
N SER A 40 0.96 -4.12 -13.56
CA SER A 40 1.87 -5.27 -13.67
C SER A 40 1.71 -6.05 -14.97
N ASN A 41 0.52 -5.99 -15.56
CA ASN A 41 0.22 -6.65 -16.83
C ASN A 41 0.74 -5.87 -18.05
N TYR A 42 0.85 -4.53 -17.96
CA TYR A 42 1.08 -3.70 -19.15
C TYR A 42 2.27 -2.73 -19.05
N PHE A 43 2.68 -2.31 -17.86
CA PHE A 43 3.53 -1.11 -17.71
C PHE A 43 4.78 -1.31 -16.85
N TRP A 44 4.72 -2.05 -15.74
CA TRP A 44 5.87 -2.25 -14.83
C TRP A 44 5.87 -3.63 -14.19
N GLN A 45 6.98 -4.06 -13.60
CA GLN A 45 7.04 -5.31 -12.83
C GLN A 45 7.93 -5.12 -11.60
N PHE A 46 7.50 -5.68 -10.47
CA PHE A 46 8.26 -5.62 -9.22
C PHE A 46 9.14 -6.84 -9.05
N LYS A 47 10.36 -6.65 -8.55
CA LYS A 47 11.24 -7.74 -8.14
C LYS A 47 11.06 -8.07 -6.65
N PRO A 48 11.15 -9.35 -6.26
CA PRO A 48 11.29 -10.53 -7.12
C PRO A 48 10.00 -10.84 -7.90
N THR A 49 10.13 -11.31 -9.14
CA THR A 49 8.99 -11.69 -9.99
C THR A 49 8.52 -13.10 -9.63
N PHE A 50 7.26 -13.22 -9.23
CA PHE A 50 6.62 -14.51 -8.97
C PHE A 50 5.71 -14.91 -10.14
N LYS A 51 5.28 -16.19 -10.15
CA LYS A 51 4.30 -16.68 -11.14
C LYS A 51 2.99 -15.89 -11.11
N ASN A 52 2.62 -15.38 -9.93
CA ASN A 52 1.56 -14.40 -9.77
C ASN A 52 2.19 -13.02 -9.50
N LEU A 53 2.10 -12.12 -10.48
CA LEU A 53 2.75 -10.80 -10.46
C LEU A 53 2.25 -9.92 -9.30
N SER A 54 0.99 -10.09 -8.89
CA SER A 54 0.37 -9.33 -7.80
C SER A 54 1.04 -9.64 -6.44
N LEU A 55 1.68 -10.81 -6.30
CA LEU A 55 2.46 -11.16 -5.11
C LEU A 55 3.70 -10.29 -4.93
N SER A 56 4.29 -9.83 -6.03
CA SER A 56 5.48 -8.97 -5.97
C SER A 56 5.14 -7.57 -5.46
N ALA A 57 3.89 -7.12 -5.67
CA ALA A 57 3.40 -5.81 -5.25
C ALA A 57 2.76 -5.80 -3.85
N LEU A 58 2.45 -6.97 -3.27
CA LEU A 58 1.80 -7.13 -1.97
C LEU A 58 2.36 -6.22 -0.85
N PRO A 59 3.69 -6.17 -0.64
CA PRO A 59 4.27 -5.33 0.41
C PRO A 59 3.95 -3.84 0.23
N LEU A 60 3.88 -3.37 -1.02
CA LEU A 60 3.53 -2.00 -1.37
C LEU A 60 2.02 -1.75 -1.23
N ASN A 61 1.19 -2.67 -1.72
CA ASN A 61 -0.27 -2.57 -1.67
C ASN A 61 -0.81 -2.47 -0.24
N ILE A 62 -0.23 -3.23 0.69
CA ILE A 62 -0.72 -3.31 2.08
C ILE A 62 0.05 -2.37 3.01
N GLY A 63 1.24 -1.91 2.63
CA GLY A 63 2.07 -1.04 3.46
C GLY A 63 2.14 0.39 2.93
N PHE A 64 2.86 0.56 1.82
CA PHE A 64 3.28 1.86 1.34
C PHE A 64 2.11 2.78 0.95
N TYR A 65 1.20 2.28 0.12
CA TYR A 65 0.10 3.09 -0.39
C TYR A 65 -0.96 3.47 0.66
N PRO A 66 -1.48 2.57 1.52
CA PRO A 66 -2.43 2.96 2.57
C PRO A 66 -1.89 4.03 3.52
N VAL A 67 -0.65 3.86 3.96
CA VAL A 67 -0.04 4.80 4.90
C VAL A 67 0.16 6.15 4.22
N LEU A 68 0.72 6.20 3.01
CA LEU A 68 0.84 7.47 2.29
C LEU A 68 -0.52 8.12 2.03
N SER A 69 -1.55 7.35 1.69
CA SER A 69 -2.90 7.89 1.51
C SER A 69 -3.44 8.52 2.79
N SER A 70 -3.11 7.98 3.96
CA SER A 70 -3.51 8.57 5.25
C SER A 70 -2.77 9.88 5.59
N PHE A 71 -1.63 10.16 4.95
CA PHE A 71 -0.90 11.43 5.08
C PHE A 71 -1.38 12.51 4.09
N LEU A 72 -2.12 12.15 3.04
CA LEU A 72 -2.63 13.09 2.02
C LEU A 72 -3.93 13.81 2.44
N ARG A 73 -4.19 13.91 3.76
CA ARG A 73 -5.33 14.63 4.33
C ARG A 73 -5.19 16.14 4.16
#